data_AF-A0A3N2DKG6-F1
#
_entry.id   AF-A0A3N2DKG6-F1
#
_cell.length_a   1.000
_cell.length_b   1.000
_cell.length_c   1.000
_cell.angle_alpha   90.00
_cell.angle_beta   90.00
_cell.angle_gamma   90.00
#
_symmetry.space_group_name_H-M   'P 1'
#
loop_
_entity.id
_entity.type
_entity.pdbx_description
1 polymer ?
#
loop_
_entity_poly.entity_id
_entity_poly.type
_entity_poly.pdbx_seq_one_letter_code
_entity_poly.pdbx_strand_id
1 'polypeptide(L)'
;MARNFLKRFMPNPEAIKSHKSLRFLSGWLNDPNLFHLNRRSASLAFFVGLFVAFIPLPSQMIIAAAMAILLRCNLPISVVLVWITNPLTMPAMFYAAYKVGTLVLGLHPGHFNFELSINWLMHELEQIWQPLLLGSLICGLISGILGYITVRLTWRFHVISRWQKRKKNNKR
;
A
#
# COMPACT_ATOMS: atom_id res chain seq x y z
N MET A 1 -20.52 5.16 -8.14
CA MET A 1 -20.23 6.18 -7.14
C MET A 1 -18.74 6.14 -6.78
N ALA A 2 -18.15 4.97 -6.51
CA ALA A 2 -16.69 4.81 -6.30
C ALA A 2 -15.80 5.42 -7.42
N ARG A 3 -16.15 5.24 -8.70
CA ARG A 3 -15.41 5.85 -9.83
C ARG A 3 -15.40 7.38 -9.81
N ASN A 4 -16.46 8.03 -9.29
CA ASN A 4 -16.54 9.50 -9.24
C ASN A 4 -15.85 10.06 -7.98
N PHE A 5 -15.90 9.32 -6.87
CA PHE A 5 -15.19 9.69 -5.65
C PHE A 5 -13.67 9.60 -5.83
N LEU A 6 -13.18 8.50 -6.40
CA LEU A 6 -11.74 8.30 -6.68
C LEU A 6 -11.21 9.25 -7.78
N LYS A 7 -12.02 9.60 -8.79
CA LYS A 7 -11.63 10.60 -9.81
C LYS A 7 -11.39 12.00 -9.24
N ARG A 8 -12.05 12.36 -8.14
CA ARG A 8 -11.96 13.71 -7.55
C ARG A 8 -10.62 13.96 -6.85
N PHE A 9 -9.93 12.90 -6.44
CA PHE A 9 -8.61 12.96 -5.80
C PHE A 9 -7.45 12.64 -6.76
N MET A 10 -7.73 12.35 -8.04
CA MET A 10 -6.69 12.08 -9.02
C MET A 10 -6.14 13.40 -9.59
N PRO A 11 -4.84 13.69 -9.42
CA PRO A 11 -4.22 14.82 -10.08
C PRO A 11 -4.29 14.65 -11.60
N ASN A 12 -4.47 15.76 -12.32
CA ASN A 12 -4.61 15.75 -13.78
C ASN A 12 -3.31 15.20 -14.41
N PRO A 13 -3.34 14.12 -15.21
CA PRO A 13 -2.13 13.47 -15.74
C PRO A 13 -1.21 14.43 -16.51
N GLU A 14 -1.78 15.44 -17.18
CA GLU A 14 -1.02 16.46 -17.91
C GLU A 14 -0.24 17.41 -16.98
N ALA A 15 -0.78 17.72 -15.79
CA ALA A 15 -0.10 18.55 -14.79
C ALA A 15 1.07 17.82 -14.12
N ILE A 16 1.04 16.48 -14.09
CA ILE A 16 2.13 15.66 -13.55
C ILE A 16 3.28 15.57 -14.57
N LYS A 17 2.95 15.50 -15.87
CA LYS A 17 3.93 15.47 -16.97
C LYS A 17 4.72 16.77 -17.14
N SER A 18 4.18 17.92 -16.71
CA SER A 18 4.85 19.22 -16.84
C SER A 18 5.93 19.49 -15.78
N HIS A 19 6.01 18.68 -14.71
CA HIS A 19 7.02 18.86 -13.67
C HIS A 19 8.40 18.31 -14.10
N LYS A 20 9.42 19.17 -14.10
CA LYS A 20 10.80 18.86 -14.54
C LYS A 20 11.41 17.66 -13.80
N SER A 21 11.09 17.47 -12.52
CA SER A 21 11.53 16.35 -11.68
C SER A 21 10.89 15.01 -12.07
N LEU A 22 9.74 15.02 -12.74
CA LEU A 22 9.01 13.81 -13.17
C LEU A 22 9.24 13.47 -14.65
N ARG A 23 10.11 14.23 -15.33
CA ARG A 23 10.43 14.02 -16.75
C ARG A 23 11.19 12.72 -17.01
N PHE A 24 12.00 12.22 -16.07
CA PHE A 24 12.63 10.89 -16.20
C PHE A 24 11.59 9.75 -16.22
N LEU A 25 10.46 9.99 -15.57
CA LEU A 25 9.32 9.10 -15.42
C LEU A 25 8.39 9.17 -16.65
N SER A 26 8.52 10.21 -17.49
CA SER A 26 7.62 10.51 -18.62
C SER A 26 7.49 9.39 -19.66
N GLY A 27 8.55 8.60 -19.90
CA GLY A 27 8.50 7.45 -20.81
C GLY A 27 7.63 6.31 -20.27
N TRP A 28 7.59 6.14 -18.95
CA TRP A 28 6.79 5.12 -18.27
C TRP A 28 5.36 5.61 -17.99
N LEU A 29 5.16 6.93 -17.83
CA LEU A 29 3.87 7.60 -17.65
C LEU A 29 2.91 7.52 -18.87
N ASN A 30 3.33 6.92 -19.99
CA ASN A 30 2.49 6.74 -21.17
C ASN A 30 1.52 5.56 -21.05
N ASP A 31 1.67 4.67 -20.07
CA ASP A 31 0.69 3.60 -19.85
C ASP A 31 -0.59 4.16 -19.22
N PRO A 32 -1.75 4.08 -19.92
CA PRO A 32 -3.00 4.60 -19.40
C PRO A 32 -3.42 3.93 -18.09
N ASN A 33 -2.99 2.70 -17.80
CA ASN A 33 -3.34 1.99 -16.55
C ASN A 33 -2.76 2.64 -15.29
N LEU A 34 -1.68 3.43 -15.42
CA LEU A 34 -1.06 4.14 -14.30
C LEU A 34 -1.97 5.21 -13.71
N PHE A 35 -2.78 5.85 -14.55
CA PHE A 35 -3.68 6.92 -14.14
C PHE A 35 -5.16 6.52 -14.25
N HIS A 36 -5.51 5.56 -15.10
CA HIS A 36 -6.89 5.13 -15.27
C HIS A 36 -7.29 4.07 -14.25
N LEU A 37 -8.46 4.27 -13.65
CA LEU A 37 -9.06 3.32 -12.73
C LEU A 37 -9.78 2.21 -13.50
N ASN A 38 -9.14 1.05 -13.57
CA ASN A 38 -9.78 -0.20 -13.97
C ASN A 38 -9.71 -1.22 -12.83
N ARG A 39 -10.57 -2.25 -12.86
CA ARG A 39 -10.68 -3.25 -11.77
C ARG A 39 -9.34 -3.90 -11.42
N ARG A 40 -8.54 -4.27 -12.44
CA ARG A 40 -7.27 -4.98 -12.26
C ARG A 40 -6.21 -4.04 -11.69
N SER A 41 -6.02 -2.88 -12.32
CA SER A 41 -5.09 -1.83 -11.93
C SER A 41 -5.36 -1.33 -10.52
N ALA A 42 -6.62 -1.06 -10.15
CA ALA A 42 -6.98 -0.63 -8.80
C ALA A 42 -6.71 -1.73 -7.77
N SER A 43 -7.08 -2.99 -8.04
CA SER A 43 -6.81 -4.09 -7.10
C SER A 43 -5.31 -4.28 -6.86
N LEU A 44 -4.50 -4.27 -7.92
CA LEU A 44 -3.04 -4.39 -7.81
C LEU A 44 -2.41 -3.18 -7.11
N ALA A 45 -2.93 -1.97 -7.34
CA ALA A 45 -2.45 -0.78 -6.62
C ALA A 45 -2.69 -0.89 -5.11
N PHE A 46 -3.83 -1.46 -4.70
CA PHE A 46 -4.10 -1.75 -3.29
C PHE A 46 -3.15 -2.78 -2.70
N PHE A 47 -2.85 -3.83 -3.45
CA PHE A 47 -1.84 -4.80 -3.05
C PHE A 47 -0.49 -4.14 -2.82
N VAL A 48 0.02 -3.42 -3.83
CA VAL A 48 1.34 -2.77 -3.80
C VAL A 48 1.43 -1.76 -2.67
N GLY A 49 0.46 -0.84 -2.59
CA GLY A 49 0.49 0.23 -1.61
C GLY A 49 0.47 -0.27 -0.17
N LEU A 50 -0.40 -1.24 0.14
CA LEU A 50 -0.47 -1.84 1.48
C LEU A 50 0.74 -2.70 1.80
N PHE A 51 1.24 -3.48 0.84
CA PHE A 51 2.46 -4.27 1.01
C PHE A 51 3.65 -3.36 1.33
N VAL A 52 3.84 -2.30 0.55
CA VAL A 52 4.94 -1.35 0.74
C VAL A 52 4.78 -0.53 2.02
N ALA A 53 3.55 -0.23 2.46
CA ALA A 53 3.31 0.46 3.73
C ALA A 53 3.94 -0.26 4.94
N PHE A 54 4.07 -1.60 4.88
CA PHE A 54 4.71 -2.38 5.93
C PHE A 54 6.24 -2.44 5.83
N ILE A 55 6.87 -1.98 4.75
CA ILE A 55 8.34 -2.00 4.62
C ILE A 55 8.93 -0.91 5.53
N PRO A 56 9.73 -1.21 6.56
CA PRO A 56 10.23 -0.22 7.52
C PRO A 56 11.39 0.61 6.94
N LEU A 57 11.14 1.35 5.87
CA LEU A 57 12.09 2.22 5.18
C LEU A 57 11.49 3.60 4.90
N PRO A 58 12.24 4.70 5.02
CA PRO A 58 11.74 6.04 4.69
C PRO A 58 11.45 6.22 3.18
N SER A 59 12.05 5.38 2.31
CA SER A 59 11.92 5.45 0.85
C SER A 59 10.70 4.70 0.28
N GLN A 60 9.72 4.32 1.12
CA GLN A 60 8.51 3.58 0.71
C GLN A 60 7.80 4.18 -0.49
N MET A 61 7.69 5.51 -0.60
CA MET A 61 7.01 6.16 -1.73
C MET A 61 7.67 5.86 -3.07
N ILE A 62 9.00 5.85 -3.10
CA ILE A 62 9.78 5.53 -4.31
C ILE A 62 9.60 4.07 -4.67
N ILE A 63 9.63 3.18 -3.66
CA ILE A 63 9.41 1.74 -3.84
C ILE A 63 8.01 1.46 -4.38
N ALA A 64 6.98 2.08 -3.80
CA ALA A 64 5.59 1.94 -4.26
C ALA A 64 5.39 2.46 -5.68
N ALA A 65 5.98 3.62 -6.01
CA ALA A 65 5.94 4.15 -7.38
C ALA A 65 6.64 3.21 -8.37
N ALA A 66 7.84 2.71 -8.04
CA ALA A 66 8.57 1.77 -8.88
C ALA A 66 7.79 0.47 -9.09
N MET A 67 7.26 -0.13 -8.02
CA MET A 67 6.43 -1.33 -8.10
C MET A 67 5.15 -1.09 -8.91
N ALA A 68 4.52 0.08 -8.76
CA ALA A 68 3.32 0.41 -9.52
C ALA A 68 3.57 0.49 -11.02
N ILE A 69 4.74 1.03 -11.40
CA ILE A 69 5.19 1.11 -12.79
C ILE A 69 5.51 -0.27 -13.34
N LEU A 70 6.28 -1.08 -12.61
CA LEU A 70 6.65 -2.44 -13.01
C LEU A 70 5.41 -3.33 -13.20
N LEU A 71 4.43 -3.23 -12.28
CA LEU A 71 3.19 -4.00 -12.32
C LEU A 71 2.07 -3.34 -13.15
N ARG A 72 2.35 -2.18 -13.77
CA ARG A 72 1.41 -1.39 -14.58
C ARG A 72 0.07 -1.17 -13.87
N CYS A 73 0.12 -0.87 -12.57
CA CYS A 73 -1.05 -0.62 -11.74
C CYS A 73 -1.17 0.88 -11.40
N ASN A 74 -2.27 1.26 -10.74
CA ASN A 74 -2.57 2.67 -10.53
C ASN A 74 -1.53 3.31 -9.59
N LEU A 75 -0.71 4.20 -10.15
CA LEU A 75 0.42 4.81 -9.44
C LEU A 75 -0.06 5.73 -8.30
N PRO A 76 -1.02 6.66 -8.51
CA PRO A 76 -1.53 7.50 -7.43
C PRO A 76 -2.06 6.70 -6.24
N ILE A 77 -2.87 5.66 -6.49
CA ILE A 77 -3.40 4.82 -5.41
C ILE A 77 -2.28 4.13 -4.65
N SER A 78 -1.30 3.56 -5.36
CA SER A 78 -0.19 2.83 -4.73
C SER A 78 0.60 3.72 -3.78
N VAL A 79 0.90 4.96 -4.20
CA VAL A 79 1.65 5.93 -3.39
C VAL A 79 0.82 6.46 -2.22
N VAL A 80 -0.46 6.77 -2.42
CA VAL A 80 -1.34 7.28 -1.35
C VAL A 80 -1.54 6.24 -0.25
N LEU A 81 -1.63 4.95 -0.60
CA LEU A 81 -1.82 3.89 0.41
C LEU A 81 -0.61 3.70 1.33
N VAL A 82 0.60 4.05 0.87
CA VAL A 82 1.79 4.04 1.74
C VAL A 82 1.63 4.99 2.93
N TRP A 83 0.90 6.10 2.76
CA TRP A 83 0.67 7.08 3.84
C TRP A 83 -0.21 6.55 4.98
N ILE A 84 -0.73 5.33 4.85
CA ILE A 84 -1.30 4.60 5.99
C ILE A 84 -0.26 4.46 7.09
N THR A 85 1.03 4.30 6.76
CA THR A 85 2.15 4.28 7.70
C THR A 85 2.69 5.69 7.90
N ASN A 86 2.01 6.46 8.76
CA ASN A 86 2.40 7.81 9.14
C ASN A 86 2.94 7.82 10.59
N PRO A 87 3.55 8.91 11.09
CA PRO A 87 4.15 8.93 12.44
C PRO A 87 3.22 8.49 13.58
N LEU A 88 1.91 8.63 13.41
CA LEU A 88 0.92 8.20 14.39
C LEU A 88 0.65 6.69 14.33
N THR A 89 0.54 6.12 13.13
CA THR A 89 0.20 4.69 12.93
C THR A 89 1.42 3.78 12.89
N MET A 90 2.57 4.31 12.48
CA MET A 90 3.82 3.57 12.29
C MET A 90 4.25 2.80 13.55
N PRO A 91 4.25 3.38 14.78
CA PRO A 91 4.60 2.63 15.98
C PRO A 91 3.69 1.42 16.21
N ALA A 92 2.38 1.58 16.04
CA ALA A 92 1.41 0.50 16.23
C ALA A 92 1.58 -0.60 15.16
N MET A 93 1.77 -0.21 13.89
CA MET A 93 1.96 -1.15 12.78
C MET A 93 3.24 -1.96 12.92
N PHE A 94 4.37 -1.31 13.21
CA PHE A 94 5.66 -1.99 13.33
C PHE A 94 5.79 -2.77 14.64
N TYR A 95 5.13 -2.35 15.71
CA TYR A 95 5.01 -3.19 16.90
C TYR A 95 4.21 -4.46 16.64
N ALA A 96 3.10 -4.36 15.91
CA ALA A 96 2.31 -5.52 15.50
C ALA A 96 3.13 -6.44 14.58
N ALA A 97 3.85 -5.88 13.61
CA ALA A 97 4.76 -6.62 12.74
C ALA A 97 5.85 -7.33 13.55
N TYR A 98 6.52 -6.62 14.47
CA TYR A 98 7.52 -7.21 15.36
C TYR A 98 6.96 -8.40 16.14
N LYS A 99 5.77 -8.27 16.75
CA LYS A 99 5.11 -9.37 17.46
C LYS A 99 4.83 -10.58 16.58
N VAL A 100 4.37 -10.35 15.35
CA VAL A 100 4.16 -11.43 14.38
C VAL A 100 5.49 -12.10 14.04
N GLY A 101 6.55 -11.32 13.83
CA GLY A 101 7.89 -11.84 13.55
C GLY A 101 8.48 -12.65 14.69
N THR A 102 8.40 -12.15 15.93
CA THR A 102 8.88 -12.88 17.11
C THR A 102 8.10 -14.16 17.34
N LEU A 103 6.77 -14.13 17.12
CA LEU A 103 5.92 -15.32 17.22
C LEU A 103 6.34 -16.39 16.20
N VAL A 104 6.62 -15.99 14.96
CA VAL A 104 7.03 -16.92 13.89
C VAL A 104 8.43 -17.47 14.13
N LEU A 105 9.35 -16.66 14.68
CA LEU A 105 10.72 -17.08 14.99
C LEU A 105 10.83 -17.84 16.32
N GLY A 106 9.75 -17.97 17.09
CA GLY A 106 9.79 -18.58 18.42
C GLY A 106 10.64 -17.79 19.42
N LEU A 107 10.86 -16.50 19.17
CA LEU A 107 11.61 -15.62 20.05
C LEU A 107 10.69 -15.08 21.13
N HIS A 108 11.18 -15.07 22.37
CA HIS A 108 10.49 -14.34 23.44
C HIS A 108 10.67 -12.84 23.17
N PRO A 109 9.61 -12.02 23.25
CA PRO A 109 9.74 -10.57 23.15
C PRO A 109 10.77 -10.12 24.19
N GLY A 110 11.89 -9.56 23.74
CA GLY A 110 12.97 -9.14 24.63
C GLY A 110 12.45 -8.18 25.69
N HIS A 111 12.92 -8.33 26.93
CA HIS A 111 12.70 -7.32 27.96
C HIS A 111 13.46 -6.05 27.53
N PHE A 112 12.73 -5.04 27.05
CA PHE A 112 13.28 -3.72 26.72
C PHE A 112 13.79 -3.05 27.99
N ASN A 113 15.06 -3.25 28.31
CA ASN A 113 15.75 -2.49 29.34
C ASN A 113 16.26 -1.22 28.70
N PHE A 114 15.51 -0.13 28.79
CA PHE A 114 15.87 1.13 28.15
C PHE A 114 17.13 1.75 28.79
N GLU A 115 18.26 1.68 28.09
CA GLU A 115 19.47 2.42 28.44
C GLU A 115 19.79 3.42 27.33
N LEU A 116 19.86 4.72 27.65
CA LEU A 116 20.11 5.76 26.65
C LEU A 116 21.61 5.80 26.26
N SER A 117 22.07 4.78 25.52
CA SER A 117 23.43 4.66 24.98
C SER A 117 23.39 4.27 23.50
N ILE A 118 24.34 4.79 22.71
CA ILE A 118 24.47 4.44 21.28
C ILE A 118 24.75 2.94 21.11
N ASN A 119 25.54 2.35 22.03
CA ASN A 119 25.84 0.92 22.02
C ASN A 119 24.60 0.07 22.31
N TRP A 120 23.76 0.53 23.25
CA TRP A 120 22.48 -0.09 23.54
C TRP A 120 21.53 -0.04 22.34
N LEU A 121 21.43 1.13 21.69
CA LEU A 121 20.58 1.32 20.51
C LEU A 121 20.98 0.38 19.36
N MET A 122 22.28 0.23 19.09
CA MET A 122 22.77 -0.70 18.06
C MET A 122 22.51 -2.17 18.42
N HIS A 123 22.72 -2.55 19.68
CA HIS A 123 22.49 -3.92 20.14
C HIS A 123 20.99 -4.30 20.10
N GLU A 124 20.10 -3.39 20.47
CA GLU A 124 18.65 -3.58 20.36
C GLU A 124 18.20 -3.64 18.90
N LEU A 125 18.72 -2.74 18.04
CA LEU A 125 18.45 -2.76 16.61
C LEU A 125 18.82 -4.10 15.97
N GLU A 126 19.95 -4.71 16.36
CA GLU A 126 20.39 -6.03 15.91
C GLU A 126 19.48 -7.18 16.34
N GLN A 127 18.76 -7.06 17.45
CA GLN A 127 17.77 -8.06 17.87
C GLN A 127 16.39 -7.81 17.25
N ILE A 128 16.05 -6.56 16.95
CA ILE A 128 14.72 -6.17 16.50
C ILE A 128 14.58 -6.27 14.97
N TRP A 129 15.62 -5.98 14.20
CA TRP A 129 15.50 -5.87 12.73
C TRP A 129 15.02 -7.18 12.07
N GLN A 130 15.51 -8.34 12.49
CA GLN A 130 15.14 -9.63 11.90
C GLN A 130 13.66 -9.98 12.11
N PRO A 131 13.12 -10.04 13.35
CA PRO A 131 11.68 -10.25 13.56
C PRO A 131 10.85 -9.13 12.95
N LEU A 132 11.29 -7.87 13.01
CA LEU A 132 10.57 -6.75 12.41
C LEU A 132 10.42 -6.93 10.90
N LEU A 133 11.49 -7.25 10.18
CA LEU A 133 11.44 -7.45 8.73
C LEU A 133 10.58 -8.66 8.33
N LEU A 134 10.72 -9.78 9.05
CA LEU A 134 9.91 -10.96 8.79
C LEU A 134 8.42 -10.68 9.03
N GLY A 135 8.09 -10.07 10.16
CA GLY A 135 6.73 -9.69 10.49
C GLY A 135 6.16 -8.66 9.52
N SER A 136 6.99 -7.70 9.09
CA SER A 136 6.62 -6.71 8.09
C SER A 136 6.30 -7.36 6.74
N LEU A 137 7.09 -8.34 6.32
CA LEU A 137 6.83 -9.13 5.12
C LEU A 137 5.49 -9.87 5.22
N ILE A 138 5.23 -10.53 6.34
CA ILE A 138 3.99 -11.31 6.56
C ILE A 138 2.78 -10.38 6.62
N CYS A 139 2.82 -9.34 7.46
CA CYS A 139 1.74 -8.37 7.59
C CYS A 139 1.50 -7.60 6.27
N GLY A 140 2.57 -7.24 5.56
CA GLY A 140 2.50 -6.62 4.24
C GLY A 140 1.83 -7.52 3.21
N LEU A 141 2.18 -8.81 3.15
CA LEU A 141 1.55 -9.76 2.24
C LEU A 141 0.07 -9.96 2.58
N ILE A 142 -0.26 -10.16 3.86
CA ILE A 142 -1.65 -10.36 4.31
C ILE A 142 -2.48 -9.12 3.99
N SER A 143 -2.02 -7.93 4.38
CA SER A 143 -2.73 -6.67 4.13
C SER A 143 -2.87 -6.38 2.64
N GLY A 144 -1.82 -6.63 1.85
CA GLY A 144 -1.85 -6.51 0.39
C GLY A 144 -2.88 -7.43 -0.25
N ILE A 145 -2.91 -8.73 0.11
CA ILE A 145 -3.88 -9.70 -0.38
C ILE A 145 -5.30 -9.29 0.01
N LEU A 146 -5.51 -8.88 1.27
CA LEU A 146 -6.81 -8.44 1.76
C LEU A 146 -7.29 -7.20 1.01
N GLY A 147 -6.44 -6.19 0.80
CA GLY A 147 -6.78 -5.00 0.03
C GLY A 147 -7.14 -5.34 -1.42
N TYR A 148 -6.37 -6.21 -2.05
CA TYR A 148 -6.64 -6.70 -3.39
C TYR A 148 -8.00 -7.39 -3.51
N ILE A 149 -8.32 -8.31 -2.60
CA ILE A 149 -9.61 -9.01 -2.55
C ILE A 149 -10.74 -8.02 -2.29
N THR A 150 -10.56 -7.09 -1.35
CA THR A 150 -11.55 -6.07 -0.99
C THR A 150 -11.94 -5.22 -2.19
N VAL A 151 -10.97 -4.78 -3.00
CA VAL A 151 -11.25 -4.03 -4.24
C VAL A 151 -11.99 -4.90 -5.25
N ARG A 152 -11.65 -6.19 -5.41
CA ARG A 152 -12.39 -7.07 -6.31
C ARG A 152 -13.84 -7.26 -5.88
N LEU A 153 -14.07 -7.49 -4.58
CA LEU A 153 -15.39 -7.73 -4.02
C LEU A 153 -16.27 -6.48 -4.12
N THR A 154 -15.77 -5.33 -3.67
CA THR A 154 -16.49 -4.05 -3.77
C THR A 154 -16.84 -3.73 -5.23
N TRP A 155 -15.94 -3.97 -6.18
CA TRP A 155 -16.24 -3.81 -7.60
C TRP A 155 -17.33 -4.78 -8.09
N ARG A 156 -17.26 -6.05 -7.71
CA ARG A 156 -18.27 -7.07 -8.07
C ARG A 156 -19.65 -6.70 -7.53
N PHE A 157 -19.75 -6.38 -6.25
CA PHE A 157 -21.01 -5.93 -5.63
C PHE A 157 -21.57 -4.70 -6.35
N HIS A 158 -20.73 -3.71 -6.64
CA HIS A 158 -21.15 -2.49 -7.31
C HIS A 158 -21.68 -2.73 -8.73
N VAL A 159 -21.10 -3.68 -9.48
CA VAL A 159 -21.60 -4.08 -10.80
C VAL A 159 -22.94 -4.80 -10.68
N ILE A 160 -23.06 -5.79 -9.79
CA ILE A 160 -24.30 -6.56 -9.59
C ILE A 160 -25.45 -5.64 -9.17
N SER A 161 -25.24 -4.75 -8.19
CA SER A 161 -26.27 -3.81 -7.74
C SER A 161 -26.72 -2.85 -8.85
N ARG A 162 -25.82 -2.44 -9.76
CA ARG A 162 -26.18 -1.63 -10.93
C ARG A 162 -27.02 -2.40 -11.93
N TRP A 163 -26.71 -3.67 -12.18
CA TRP A 163 -27.50 -4.54 -13.05
C TRP A 163 -28.90 -4.80 -12.48
N GLN A 164 -29.01 -5.04 -11.17
CA GLN A 164 -30.30 -5.21 -10.49
C GLN A 164 -31.17 -3.94 -10.54
N LYS A 165 -30.57 -2.76 -10.33
CA LYS A 165 -31.27 -1.47 -10.47
C LYS A 165 -31.79 -1.24 -11.90
N ARG A 166 -31.03 -1.64 -12.93
CA ARG A 166 -31.49 -1.57 -14.33
C ARG A 166 -32.67 -2.51 -14.61
N LYS A 167 -32.62 -3.76 -14.12
CA LYS A 167 -33.75 -4.70 -14.25
C LYS A 167 -35.02 -4.21 -13.56
N LYS A 168 -34.90 -3.46 -12.45
CA LYS A 168 -36.04 -2.87 -11.73
C LYS A 168 -36.65 -1.67 -12.47
N ASN A 169 -35.82 -0.86 -13.14
CA ASN A 169 -36.30 0.27 -13.95
C ASN A 169 -36.89 -0.16 -15.31
N ASN A 170 -36.50 -1.31 -15.86
CA ASN A 170 -37.06 -1.84 -17.13
C ASN A 170 -38.36 -2.65 -16.94
N LYS A 171 -38.86 -2.77 -15.70
CA LYS A 171 -40.11 -3.45 -15.34
C LYS A 171 -41.20 -2.48 -14.86
N ARG A 172 -40.94 -1.16 -14.96
CA ARG A 172 -41.94 -0.08 -14.83
C ARG A 172 -42.10 0.54 -16.21
#